data_AF-A0A1G3CKN4-F1
#
_entry.id   AF-A0A1G3CKN4-F1
#
_cell.length_a   1.000
_cell.length_b   1.000
_cell.length_c   1.000
_cell.angle_alpha   90.00
_cell.angle_beta   90.00
_cell.angle_gamma   90.00
#
_symmetry.space_group_name_H-M   'P 1'
#
loop_
_entity.id
_entity.type
_entity.pdbx_description
1 polymer ?
#
loop_
_entity_poly.entity_id
_entity_poly.type
_entity_poly.pdbx_seq_one_letter_code
_entity_poly.pdbx_strand_id
1 'polypeptide(L)' 'MIKNNKLLEQFERDLKKREKADYHQNLKIFEGMYKEAVYLNAIPLKDPLDGLEVDIKIARVINSV' A
#
# COMPACT_ATOMS: atom_id res chain seq x y z
N MET A 1 -21.23 26.06 24.37
CA MET A 1 -22.05 25.09 23.62
C MET A 1 -22.33 25.63 22.23
N ILE A 2 -22.07 24.84 21.20
CA ILE A 2 -22.33 25.22 19.81
C ILE A 2 -23.84 25.16 19.60
N LYS A 3 -24.43 26.26 19.12
CA LYS A 3 -25.90 26.43 19.04
C LYS A 3 -26.56 25.49 18.04
N ASN A 4 -25.83 25.07 16.99
CA ASN A 4 -26.35 24.18 15.96
C ASN A 4 -25.29 23.16 15.55
N ASN A 5 -25.24 22.05 16.29
CA ASN A 5 -24.26 20.99 16.06
C ASN A 5 -24.41 20.34 14.67
N LYS A 6 -25.63 20.19 14.17
CA LYS A 6 -25.89 19.57 12.85
C LYS A 6 -25.31 20.40 11.70
N LEU A 7 -25.47 21.72 11.76
CA LEU A 7 -24.91 22.62 10.76
C LEU A 7 -23.38 22.59 10.78
N LEU A 8 -22.79 22.56 11.97
CA LEU A 8 -21.35 22.44 12.13
C LEU A 8 -20.81 21.13 11.56
N GLU A 9 -21.42 19.99 11.90
CA GLU A 9 -21.00 18.70 11.35
C GLU A 9 -21.12 18.65 9.82
N GLN A 10 -22.17 19.27 9.26
CA GLN A 10 -22.36 19.31 7.82
C GLN A 10 -21.28 20.17 7.15
N PHE A 11 -20.95 21.33 7.74
CA PHE A 11 -19.85 22.17 7.32
C PHE A 11 -18.50 21.44 7.38
N GLU A 12 -18.19 20.75 8.47
CA GLU A 12 -16.93 19.99 8.62
C GLU A 12 -16.82 18.85 7.61
N ARG A 13 -17.93 18.13 7.34
CA ARG A 13 -17.96 17.09 6.30
C ARG A 13 -17.69 17.67 4.92
N ASP A 14 -18.28 18.82 4.60
CA ASP A 14 -18.08 19.46 3.31
C ASP A 14 -16.69 20.09 3.18
N LEU A 15 -16.12 20.58 4.28
CA LEU A 15 -14.73 21.04 4.35
C LEU A 15 -13.77 19.90 4.02
N LYS A 16 -13.90 18.74 4.69
CA LYS A 16 -13.08 17.55 4.46
C LYS A 16 -13.16 17.02 3.03
N LYS A 17 -14.31 17.13 2.37
CA LYS A 17 -14.47 16.72 0.96
C LYS A 17 -13.76 17.65 -0.02
N ARG A 18 -13.63 18.95 0.32
CA ARG A 18 -12.97 19.96 -0.51
C ARG A 18 -11.46 19.98 -0.29
N GLU A 19 -11.03 19.60 0.90
CA GLU A 19 -9.62 19.44 1.23
C GLU A 19 -9.01 18.35 0.36
N LYS A 20 -8.04 18.72 -0.48
CA LYS A 20 -7.30 17.73 -1.27
C LYS A 20 -6.46 16.91 -0.32
N ALA A 21 -6.52 15.60 -0.47
CA ALA A 21 -5.70 14.70 0.33
C ALA A 21 -4.21 15.01 0.11
N ASP A 22 -3.46 15.20 1.18
CA ASP A 22 -2.02 15.40 1.11
C ASP A 22 -1.36 14.08 0.70
N TYR A 23 -0.85 14.05 -0.53
CA TYR A 23 -0.19 12.89 -1.11
C TYR A 23 0.99 12.42 -0.25
N HIS A 24 1.84 13.34 0.23
CA HIS A 24 3.02 12.98 0.99
C HIS A 24 2.66 12.42 2.36
N GLN A 25 1.66 13.01 3.02
CA GLN A 25 1.15 12.49 4.28
C GLN A 25 0.55 11.09 4.10
N ASN A 26 -0.25 10.90 3.07
CA ASN A 26 -0.86 9.59 2.77
C ASN A 26 0.19 8.54 2.43
N LEU A 27 1.21 8.89 1.64
CA LEU A 27 2.30 8.00 1.31
C LEU A 27 3.05 7.56 2.57
N LYS A 28 3.33 8.48 3.49
CA LYS A 28 3.99 8.16 4.77
C LYS A 28 3.17 7.17 5.61
N ILE A 29 1.84 7.34 5.65
CA ILE A 29 0.94 6.41 6.35
C ILE A 29 0.99 5.03 5.67
N PHE A 30 0.87 5.00 4.34
CA PHE A 30 0.93 3.78 3.56
C PHE A 30 2.24 3.02 3.77
N GLU A 31 3.39 3.70 3.71
CA GLU A 31 4.70 3.08 3.92
C GLU A 31 4.84 2.48 5.33
N GLY A 32 4.30 3.15 6.35
CA GLY A 32 4.25 2.63 7.72
C GLY A 32 3.41 1.35 7.81
N MET A 33 2.21 1.36 7.24
CA MET A 33 1.34 0.18 7.18
C MET A 33 1.97 -0.98 6.40
N TYR A 34 2.63 -0.68 5.29
CA TYR A 34 3.29 -1.68 4.46
C TYR A 34 4.44 -2.38 5.20
N LYS A 35 5.29 -1.62 5.91
CA LYS A 35 6.36 -2.17 6.73
C LYS A 35 5.83 -3.09 7.82
N GLU A 36 4.77 -2.68 8.50
CA GLU A 36 4.12 -3.49 9.53
C GLU A 36 3.51 -4.77 8.95
N ALA A 37 2.82 -4.67 7.81
CA ALA A 37 2.23 -5.83 7.13
C ALA A 37 3.29 -6.85 6.68
N VAL A 38 4.45 -6.38 6.24
CA VAL A 38 5.62 -7.24 5.93
C VAL A 38 6.17 -7.86 7.21
N TYR A 39 6.36 -7.08 8.28
CA TYR A 39 6.85 -7.58 9.57
C TYR A 39 5.95 -8.68 10.15
N LEU A 40 4.63 -8.50 10.03
CA LEU A 40 3.62 -9.46 10.46
C LEU A 40 3.43 -10.65 9.51
N ASN A 41 4.19 -10.73 8.40
CA ASN A 41 4.01 -11.70 7.32
C ASN A 41 2.59 -11.73 6.72
N ALA A 42 1.80 -10.66 6.91
CA ALA A 42 0.50 -10.51 6.25
C ALA A 42 0.67 -10.28 4.75
N ILE A 43 1.77 -9.62 4.36
CA ILE A 43 2.22 -9.51 2.96
C ILE A 43 3.58 -10.19 2.87
N PRO A 44 3.68 -11.40 2.31
CA PRO A 44 4.95 -12.08 2.16
C PRO A 44 5.86 -11.27 1.23
N LEU A 45 7.13 -11.13 1.60
CA LEU A 45 8.15 -10.66 0.67
C LEU A 45 8.24 -11.66 -0.48
N LYS A 46 8.25 -11.16 -1.72
CA LYS A 46 8.49 -12.01 -2.88
C LYS A 46 9.85 -12.66 -2.71
N ASP A 47 9.91 -13.99 -2.73
CA ASP A 47 11.17 -14.73 -2.69
C ASP A 47 11.99 -14.35 -3.94
N PRO A 48 13.22 -13.81 -3.78
CA PRO A 48 14.09 -13.48 -4.92
C PRO A 48 14.44 -14.70 -5.80
N LEU A 49 14.33 -15.91 -5.26
CA LEU A 49 14.59 -17.17 -5.96
C LEU A 49 13.33 -17.79 -6.58
N ASP A 50 12.17 -17.15 -6.40
CA ASP A 50 10.92 -17.62 -7.00
C ASP A 50 11.04 -17.64 -8.53
N GLY A 51 10.83 -18.82 -9.12
CA GLY A 51 10.96 -19.05 -10.57
C GLY A 51 12.38 -19.38 -11.07
N LEU A 52 13.43 -19.26 -10.24
CA LEU A 52 14.82 -19.49 -10.67
C LEU A 52 15.05 -20.94 -11.16
N GLU A 53 14.40 -21.93 -10.55
CA GLU A 53 14.51 -23.33 -10.99
C GLU A 53 13.97 -23.54 -12.41
N VAL A 54 12.90 -22.83 -12.78
CA VAL A 54 12.32 -22.87 -14.12
C VAL A 54 13.30 -22.26 -15.12
N ASP A 55 13.87 -21.10 -14.77
CA ASP A 55 14.87 -20.42 -15.61
C ASP A 55 16.11 -21.29 -15.84
N ILE A 56 16.64 -21.93 -14.78
CA ILE A 56 17.78 -22.86 -14.88
C ILE A 56 17.43 -24.05 -15.79
N LYS A 57 16.22 -24.61 -15.66
CA LYS A 57 15.78 -25.74 -16.49
C LYS A 57 15.68 -25.36 -17.96
N ILE A 58 15.12 -24.19 -18.27
CA ILE A 58 15.03 -23.67 -19.64
C ILE A 58 16.43 -23.43 -20.21
N ALA A 59 17.32 -22.78 -19.46
CA ALA A 59 18.69 -22.52 -19.88
C ALA A 59 19.47 -23.81 -20.18
N ARG A 60 19.29 -24.86 -19.36
CA ARG A 60 19.89 -26.17 -19.61
C ARG A 60 19.42 -26.81 -20.91
N VAL A 61 18.12 -26.71 -21.22
CA VAL A 61 17.56 -27.25 -22.47
C VAL A 61 18.10 -26.48 -23.67
N ILE A 62 18.08 -25.14 -23.63
CA ILE A 62 18.57 -24.30 -24.72
C ILE A 62 20.06 -24.54 -25.00
N ASN A 63 20.90 -24.60 -23.95
CA ASN A 63 22.34 -24.82 -24.09
C ASN A 63 22.74 -26.27 -24.40
N SER A 64 21.77 -27.19 -24.45
CA SER A 64 22.02 -28.61 -24.79
C SER A 64 21.78 -28.94 -26.27
N VAL A 65 21.39 -27.95 -27.07
CA VAL A 65 21.24 -27.99 -28.53
C VAL A 65 22.43 -27.32 -29.19
#